data_AF-A0A2S7D2V7-F1
#
_entry.id   AF-A0A2S7D2V7-F1
#
_cell.length_a   1.000
_cell.length_b   1.000
_cell.length_c   1.000
_cell.angle_alpha   90.00
_cell.angle_beta   90.00
_cell.angle_gamma   90.00
#
_symmetry.space_group_name_H-M   'P 1'
#
loop_
_entity.id
_entity.type
_entity.pdbx_description
1 polymer ?
#
loop_
_entity_poly.entity_id
_entity_poly.type
_entity_poly.pdbx_seq_one_letter_code
_entity_poly.pdbx_strand_id
1 'polypeptide(L)'
;MQERVLEALARQGARSGEVSAHRQVLPTDRVLIANDRPQCYGSQRIAGQGRRVPRPIADAAQVEVLRAGVDEMPPADDVCVAT
;
A
#
# COMPACT_ATOMS: atom_id res chain seq x y z
N MET A 1 13.98 -5.35 10.25
CA MET A 1 13.70 -4.39 11.36
C MET A 1 12.38 -3.64 11.13
N GLN A 2 12.16 -3.04 9.96
CA GLN A 2 10.94 -2.26 9.66
C GLN A 2 9.64 -3.08 9.70
N GLU A 3 9.64 -4.32 9.20
CA GLU A 3 8.48 -5.23 9.28
C GLU A 3 8.00 -5.44 10.72
N ARG A 4 8.93 -5.69 11.66
CA ARG A 4 8.60 -5.89 13.08
C ARG A 4 7.99 -4.65 13.72
N VAL A 5 8.40 -3.45 13.29
CA VAL A 5 7.82 -2.18 13.76
C VAL A 5 6.40 -2.01 13.21
N LEU A 6 6.20 -2.29 11.92
CA LEU A 6 4.87 -2.27 11.30
C LEU A 6 3.91 -3.24 11.98
N GLU A 7 4.34 -4.47 12.25
CA GLU A 7 3.54 -5.45 12.98
C GLU A 7 3.21 -5.02 14.42
N ALA A 8 4.15 -4.35 15.10
CA ALA A 8 3.92 -3.84 16.44
C ALA A 8 2.90 -2.70 16.43
N LEU A 9 3.00 -1.77 15.48
CA LEU A 9 2.05 -0.67 15.28
C LEU A 9 0.67 -1.19 14.87
N ALA A 10 0.59 -2.21 14.02
CA ALA A 10 -0.67 -2.85 13.65
C ALA A 10 -1.36 -3.46 14.87
N ARG A 11 -0.61 -4.22 15.68
CA ARG A 11 -1.13 -4.86 16.90
C ARG A 11 -1.51 -3.85 17.98
N GLN A 12 -0.73 -2.79 18.17
CA GLN A 12 -0.99 -1.77 19.18
C GLN A 12 -2.14 -0.85 18.76
N GLY A 13 -2.11 -0.37 17.51
CA GLY A 13 -3.14 0.49 16.94
C GLY A 13 -4.50 -0.19 16.81
N ALA A 14 -4.55 -1.50 16.55
CA ALA A 14 -5.81 -2.27 16.58
C ALA A 14 -6.41 -2.36 17.99
N ARG A 15 -5.59 -2.28 19.04
CA ARG A 15 -6.06 -2.32 20.44
C ARG A 15 -6.46 -0.95 20.96
N SER A 16 -5.76 0.11 20.57
CA SER A 16 -6.02 1.48 21.04
C SER A 16 -6.94 2.28 20.13
N GLY A 17 -7.15 1.85 18.88
CA GLY A 17 -7.84 2.64 17.84
C GLY A 17 -7.02 3.82 17.31
N GLU A 18 -5.78 4.02 17.79
CA GLU A 18 -4.95 5.19 17.48
C GLU A 18 -4.36 5.16 16.06
N VAL A 19 -4.26 3.96 15.47
CA VAL A 19 -3.77 3.78 14.10
C VAL A 19 -4.87 3.15 13.27
N SER A 20 -5.49 3.94 12.40
CA SER A 20 -6.44 3.41 11.43
C SER A 20 -5.74 2.45 10.46
N ALA A 21 -6.45 1.42 10.03
CA ALA A 21 -5.93 0.44 9.07
C ALA A 21 -5.50 1.13 7.75
N HIS A 22 -6.23 2.15 7.31
CA HIS A 22 -5.85 3.07 6.23
C HIS A 22 -4.42 3.62 6.37
N ARG A 23 -3.97 4.01 7.58
CA ARG A 23 -2.61 4.56 7.78
C ARG A 23 -1.50 3.52 7.57
N GLN A 24 -1.84 2.24 7.49
CA GLN A 24 -0.86 1.14 7.36
C GLN A 24 -0.64 0.69 5.91
N VAL A 25 -1.54 1.04 4.98
CA VAL A 25 -1.47 0.65 3.56
C VAL A 25 -0.13 1.06 2.92
N LEU A 26 0.19 2.36 2.96
CA LEU A 26 1.42 2.93 2.41
C LEU A 26 2.71 2.34 3.02
N PRO A 27 2.89 2.32 4.35
CA PRO A 27 4.12 1.78 4.93
C PRO A 27 4.25 0.27 4.73
N THR A 28 3.15 -0.48 4.66
CA THR A 28 3.18 -1.92 4.36
C THR A 28 3.74 -2.19 2.97
N ASP A 29 3.17 -1.56 1.93
CA ASP A 29 3.65 -1.74 0.56
C ASP A 29 5.09 -1.23 0.37
N ARG A 30 5.46 -0.15 1.07
CA ARG A 30 6.84 0.36 1.04
C ARG A 30 7.84 -0.66 1.57
N VAL A 31 7.51 -1.34 2.66
CA VAL A 31 8.38 -2.36 3.26
C VAL A 31 8.40 -3.63 2.40
N LEU A 32 7.26 -4.04 1.82
CA LEU A 32 7.23 -5.14 0.86
C LEU A 32 8.19 -4.90 -0.30
N ILE A 33 8.11 -3.73 -0.92
CA ILE A 33 9.00 -3.34 -2.02
C ILE A 33 10.46 -3.28 -1.60
N ALA A 34 10.77 -2.76 -0.40
CA ALA A 34 12.14 -2.68 0.10
C ALA A 34 12.77 -4.07 0.31
N ASN A 35 11.94 -5.10 0.46
CA ASN A 35 12.34 -6.50 0.60
C ASN A 35 12.16 -7.30 -0.70
N ASP A 36 12.08 -6.64 -1.86
CA ASP A 36 11.90 -7.25 -3.18
C ASP A 36 10.64 -8.12 -3.32
N ARG A 37 9.61 -7.83 -2.51
CA ARG A 37 8.31 -8.49 -2.57
C ARG A 37 7.29 -7.62 -3.31
N PRO A 38 6.34 -8.23 -4.03
CA PRO A 38 5.24 -7.49 -4.60
C PRO A 38 4.36 -6.87 -3.51
N GLN A 39 3.70 -5.77 -3.87
CA GLN A 39 2.80 -5.02 -3.01
C GLN A 39 1.51 -5.79 -2.69
N CYS A 40 0.89 -5.46 -1.56
CA CYS A 40 -0.41 -6.01 -1.17
C CYS A 40 -1.55 -5.08 -1.60
N TYR A 41 -1.40 -3.76 -1.40
CA TYR A 41 -2.47 -2.78 -1.56
C TYR A 41 -2.31 -1.86 -2.78
N GLY A 42 -1.23 -2.04 -3.56
CA GLY A 42 -0.98 -1.29 -4.79
C GLY A 42 -0.73 0.21 -4.61
N SER A 43 -0.30 0.64 -3.43
CA SER A 43 -0.18 2.06 -3.07
C SER A 43 1.06 2.75 -3.65
N GLN A 44 2.11 2.00 -4.01
CA GLN A 44 3.34 2.55 -4.58
C GLN A 44 3.34 2.45 -6.10
N ARG A 45 3.63 3.58 -6.74
CA ARG A 45 3.64 3.75 -8.19
C ARG A 45 4.99 4.32 -8.66
N ILE A 46 5.37 4.00 -9.88
CA ILE A 46 6.56 4.52 -10.56
C ILE A 46 6.15 5.17 -11.89
N ALA A 47 6.98 6.07 -12.39
CA ALA A 47 6.78 6.63 -13.72
C ALA A 47 7.11 5.57 -14.78
N GLY A 48 6.21 5.36 -15.73
CA GLY A 48 6.41 4.50 -16.90
C GLY A 48 5.52 4.95 -18.06
N GLN A 49 6.09 5.11 -19.25
CA GLN A 49 5.35 5.51 -20.46
C GLN A 49 4.47 6.78 -20.29
N GLY A 50 4.96 7.77 -19.54
CA GLY A 50 4.20 9.01 -19.27
C GLY A 50 2.99 8.83 -18.33
N ARG A 51 2.91 7.71 -17.60
CA ARG A 51 1.86 7.42 -16.60
C ARG A 51 2.46 6.94 -15.29
N ARG A 52 1.69 7.03 -14.20
CA ARG A 52 2.04 6.40 -12.92
C ARG A 52 1.53 4.95 -12.91
N VAL A 53 2.41 4.02 -13.21
CA VAL A 53 2.09 2.59 -13.16
C VAL A 53 2.36 2.04 -11.76
N PRO A 54 1.49 1.18 -11.21
CA PRO A 54 1.75 0.51 -9.95
C PRO A 54 3.00 -0.38 -10.06
N ARG A 55 3.79 -0.46 -8.99
CA ARG A 55 4.80 -1.51 -8.85
C ARG A 55 4.11 -2.89 -8.75
N PRO A 56 4.81 -4.02 -9.00
CA PRO A 56 4.21 -5.35 -8.97
C PRO A 56 3.33 -5.58 -7.75
N ILE A 57 2.15 -6.16 -7.98
CA ILE A 57 1.12 -6.44 -6.98
C ILE A 57 0.98 -7.95 -6.86
N ALA A 58 0.90 -8.47 -5.63
CA ALA A 58 0.85 -9.91 -5.37
C ALA A 58 -0.40 -10.55 -5.97
N ASP A 59 -1.56 -9.91 -5.80
CA ASP A 59 -2.83 -10.32 -6.38
C ASP A 59 -3.64 -9.09 -6.82
N ALA A 60 -3.48 -8.70 -8.07
CA ALA A 60 -4.17 -7.53 -8.62
C ALA A 60 -5.70 -7.70 -8.64
N ALA A 61 -6.22 -8.93 -8.70
CA ALA A 61 -7.66 -9.18 -8.69
C ALA A 61 -8.28 -8.94 -7.31
N GLN A 62 -7.49 -9.11 -6.24
CA GLN A 62 -7.95 -8.97 -4.85
C GLN A 62 -7.61 -7.61 -4.22
N VAL A 63 -6.85 -6.74 -4.90
CA VAL A 63 -6.42 -5.44 -4.33
C VAL A 63 -7.58 -4.60 -3.84
N GLU A 64 -8.67 -4.52 -4.60
CA GLU A 64 -9.82 -3.70 -4.23
C GLU A 64 -10.51 -4.24 -2.98
N VAL A 65 -10.63 -5.56 -2.86
CA VAL A 65 -11.19 -6.25 -1.68
C VAL A 65 -10.31 -5.98 -0.46
N LEU A 66 -8.99 -6.08 -0.60
CA LEU A 66 -8.04 -5.83 0.48
C LEU A 66 -8.05 -4.37 0.94
N ARG A 67 -8.17 -3.41 0.01
CA ARG A 67 -8.30 -1.97 0.30
C ARG A 67 -9.63 -1.67 0.99
N ALA A 68 -10.74 -2.22 0.50
CA ALA A 68 -12.04 -2.05 1.12
C ALA A 68 -12.06 -2.59 2.57
N GLY A 69 -11.36 -3.70 2.84
CA GLY A 69 -11.22 -4.25 4.19
C GLY A 69 -10.48 -3.36 5.20
N VAL A 70 -9.87 -2.26 4.75
CA VAL A 70 -9.17 -1.28 5.60
C VAL A 70 -9.71 0.15 5.41
N ASP A 71 -10.93 0.28 4.89
CA ASP A 71 -11.63 1.54 4.59
C ASP A 71 -10.85 2.47 3.63
N GLU A 72 -10.09 1.87 2.72
CA GLU A 72 -9.29 2.58 1.74
C GLU A 72 -10.01 2.67 0.39
N MET A 73 -9.97 3.85 -0.23
CA MET A 73 -10.56 4.05 -1.57
C MET A 73 -9.81 3.25 -2.65
N PRO A 74 -10.45 2.92 -3.79
CA PRO A 74 -9.75 2.32 -4.93
C PRO A 74 -8.52 3.14 -5.35
N PRO A 75 -7.48 2.51 -5.93
CA PRO A 75 -6.32 3.24 -6.44
C PRO A 75 -6.76 4.25 -7.50
N ALA A 76 -6.34 5.52 -7.36
CA ALA A 76 -6.67 6.54 -8.35
C ALA A 76 -6.01 6.26 -9.71
N ASP A 77 -6.67 6.64 -10.80
CA ASP A 77 -6.08 6.66 -12.14
C ASP A 77 -5.48 8.05 -12.42
N ASP A 78 -4.15 8.17 -12.37
CA ASP A 78 -3.46 9.44 -12.57
C ASP A 78 -2.58 9.44 -13.84
N VAL A 79 -2.66 10.53 -14.62
CA VAL A 79 -1.78 10.83 -15.76
C VAL A 79 -0.60 11.67 -15.29
N CYS A 80 0.64 11.32 -15.67
CA CYS A 80 1.79 12.18 -15.37
C CYS A 80 1.78 13.40 -16.30
N VAL A 81 1.75 14.60 -15.74
CA VAL A 81 2.08 15.82 -16.48
C VAL A 81 3.59 16.00 -16.39
N ALA A 82 4.31 15.74 -17.49
CA ALA A 82 5.72 16.10 -17.58
C ALA A 82 5.83 17.63 -17.56
N THR A 83 6.47 18.17 -16.53
CA THR A 83 6.89 19.58 -16.45
C THR A 83 8.41 19.63 -16.43
#